data_AF-A0AAD5KCQ1-F1
#
_entry.id   AF-A0AAD5KCQ1-F1
#
_cell.length_a   1.000
_cell.length_b   1.000
_cell.length_c   1.000
_cell.angle_alpha   90.00
_cell.angle_beta   90.00
_cell.angle_gamma   90.00
#
_symmetry.space_group_name_H-M   'P 1'
#
loop_
_entity.id
_entity.type
_entity.pdbx_description
1 polymer ?
#
loop_
_entity_poly.entity_id
_entity_poly.type
_entity_poly.pdbx_seq_one_letter_code
_entity_poly.pdbx_strand_id
1 'polypeptide(L)'
;MDNTSDKIIYKIQLLTQLRLKKGYISSPDLESIFMSNAFISMDQLTIHVNKFKSIRVGQKPSKEWGTVGVIDQVKTYPVQIEEQKEEQDSKNNKKKGNNKFCIARVSNMSGVYFHLFVFGKAYKEFKDKLQVARVISVLKPDIARSSDRTADIALYVDSYEQLLIIGESEDLVQCSQFIRPSKQCPAMLDGRTGTLCNYHIELACKASKNSRMELASGDGGLEVRYAKVSAAGKSGRSMYQLTQPERKLDREFTYVFEGRGAITSEGKELNTKHPKKNIEDLKKNEELAGFLKGKSDPGAEMIRKIIGIQEEKKPKSNGLSVEAMLKMGYNHKEVLTKDQSDKKVL
;
A
#
# COMPACT_ATOMS: atom_id res chain seq x y z
N MET A 1 -32.62 15.68 35.22
CA MET A 1 -33.15 14.64 34.32
C MET A 1 -31.97 13.95 33.63
N ASP A 2 -30.89 13.70 34.36
CA ASP A 2 -29.57 13.52 33.75
C ASP A 2 -28.86 12.46 34.59
N ASN A 3 -28.53 11.30 34.00
CA ASN A 3 -27.53 10.36 34.54
C ASN A 3 -27.42 9.03 33.76
N THR A 4 -28.25 8.76 32.75
CA THR A 4 -28.09 7.55 31.92
C THR A 4 -27.07 7.79 30.81
N SER A 5 -27.20 8.87 30.02
CA SER A 5 -26.23 9.24 28.97
C SER A 5 -24.79 9.30 29.47
N ASP A 6 -24.56 9.93 30.64
CA ASP A 6 -23.22 10.16 31.17
C ASP A 6 -22.58 8.85 31.66
N LYS A 7 -23.33 7.98 32.37
CA LYS A 7 -22.84 6.66 32.79
C LYS A 7 -22.40 5.78 31.62
N ILE A 8 -23.00 5.95 30.44
CA ILE A 8 -22.66 5.18 29.24
C ILE A 8 -21.45 5.75 28.49
N ILE A 9 -21.33 7.08 28.42
CA ILE A 9 -20.09 7.72 27.94
C ILE A 9 -18.92 7.18 28.78
N TYR A 10 -19.07 7.11 30.11
CA TYR A 10 -18.08 6.51 31.00
C TYR A 10 -17.77 5.04 30.68
N LYS A 11 -18.75 4.21 30.31
CA LYS A 11 -18.54 2.77 30.02
C LYS A 11 -17.84 2.53 28.68
N ILE A 12 -18.18 3.29 27.64
CA ILE A 12 -17.47 3.29 26.34
C ILE A 12 -16.05 3.82 26.54
N GLN A 13 -15.90 4.88 27.34
CA GLN A 13 -14.63 5.46 27.72
C GLN A 13 -13.79 4.49 28.56
N LEU A 14 -14.39 3.57 29.32
CA LEU A 14 -13.66 2.54 30.06
C LEU A 14 -13.14 1.42 29.14
N LEU A 15 -13.90 1.07 28.10
CA LEU A 15 -13.52 0.04 27.13
C LEU A 15 -12.52 0.53 26.07
N THR A 16 -12.74 1.75 25.58
CA THR A 16 -11.94 2.34 24.50
C THR A 16 -10.85 3.26 25.01
N GLN A 17 -10.92 3.67 26.28
CA GLN A 17 -10.09 4.73 26.83
C GLN A 17 -10.23 6.07 26.08
N LEU A 18 -11.28 6.28 25.29
CA LEU A 18 -11.51 7.50 24.50
C LEU A 18 -12.58 8.39 25.15
N ARG A 19 -12.34 9.71 25.22
CA ARG A 19 -13.35 10.68 25.66
C ARG A 19 -14.13 11.16 24.46
N LEU A 20 -15.45 11.09 24.58
CA LEU A 20 -16.36 11.54 23.53
C LEU A 20 -16.84 12.95 23.85
N LYS A 21 -16.63 13.87 22.92
CA LYS A 21 -17.19 15.22 22.95
C LYS A 21 -18.69 15.20 22.64
N LYS A 22 -19.09 14.35 21.68
CA LYS A 22 -20.48 14.13 21.27
C LYS A 22 -20.68 12.65 20.92
N GLY A 23 -21.70 12.03 21.50
CA GLY A 23 -22.15 10.69 21.12
C GLY A 23 -23.33 10.77 20.15
N TYR A 24 -23.34 9.90 19.13
CA TYR A 24 -24.41 9.83 18.13
C TYR A 24 -25.36 8.64 18.30
N ILE A 25 -25.01 7.68 19.17
CA ILE A 25 -25.76 6.44 19.33
C ILE A 25 -26.29 6.34 20.75
N SER A 26 -27.53 5.85 20.87
CA SER A 26 -28.17 5.56 22.15
C SER A 26 -27.48 4.41 22.87
N SER A 27 -27.52 4.44 24.19
CA SER A 27 -26.82 3.48 25.04
C SER A 27 -27.25 2.00 24.92
N PRO A 28 -28.55 1.64 24.90
CA PRO A 28 -28.94 0.23 24.81
C PRO A 28 -28.54 -0.39 23.47
N ASP A 29 -28.58 0.41 22.40
CA ASP A 29 -28.21 -0.04 21.05
C ASP A 29 -26.73 -0.40 21.01
N LEU A 30 -25.87 0.44 21.60
CA LEU A 30 -24.45 0.13 21.73
C LEU A 30 -24.23 -1.14 22.55
N GLU A 31 -24.85 -1.28 23.71
CA GLU A 31 -24.69 -2.47 24.54
C GLU A 31 -25.10 -3.75 23.81
N SER A 32 -26.19 -3.72 23.04
CA SER A 32 -26.62 -4.86 22.22
C SER A 32 -25.57 -5.22 21.15
N ILE A 33 -24.98 -4.21 20.50
CA ILE A 33 -23.93 -4.39 19.49
C ILE A 33 -22.65 -4.94 20.12
N PHE A 34 -22.26 -4.45 21.29
CA PHE A 34 -21.08 -4.91 22.04
C PHE A 34 -21.26 -6.32 22.60
N MET A 35 -22.47 -6.73 22.99
CA MET A 35 -22.72 -8.10 23.44
C MET A 35 -22.78 -9.10 22.29
N SER A 36 -23.27 -8.68 21.11
CA SER A 36 -23.41 -9.57 19.95
C SER A 36 -22.10 -9.91 19.24
N ASN A 37 -21.06 -9.08 19.38
CA ASN A 37 -19.80 -9.24 18.66
C ASN A 37 -18.59 -9.26 19.61
N ALA A 38 -17.55 -10.03 19.28
CA ALA A 38 -16.31 -10.03 20.04
C ALA A 38 -15.49 -8.76 19.73
N PHE A 39 -15.20 -7.93 20.73
CA PHE A 39 -14.41 -6.72 20.53
C PHE A 39 -12.92 -6.94 20.81
N ILE A 40 -12.09 -6.46 19.89
CA ILE A 40 -10.63 -6.58 19.94
C ILE A 40 -10.02 -5.18 20.02
N SER A 41 -9.20 -4.97 21.06
CA SER A 41 -8.42 -3.73 21.19
C SER A 41 -7.45 -3.56 20.03
N MET A 42 -7.21 -2.32 19.62
CA MET A 42 -6.28 -1.97 18.55
C MET A 42 -4.88 -2.56 18.78
N ASP A 43 -4.42 -2.60 20.03
CA ASP A 43 -3.09 -3.12 20.38
C ASP A 43 -2.95 -4.63 20.09
N GLN A 44 -4.05 -5.37 20.19
CA GLN A 44 -4.09 -6.80 19.91
C GLN A 44 -4.45 -7.11 18.45
N LEU A 45 -4.85 -6.11 17.67
CA LEU A 45 -5.30 -6.26 16.29
C LEU A 45 -4.23 -6.91 15.41
N THR A 46 -2.97 -6.49 15.56
CA THR A 46 -1.83 -7.07 14.82
C THR A 46 -1.68 -8.55 15.06
N ILE A 47 -1.78 -8.98 16.32
CA ILE A 47 -1.67 -10.38 16.71
C ILE A 47 -2.85 -11.17 16.12
N HIS A 48 -4.06 -10.61 16.20
CA HIS A 48 -5.27 -11.25 15.70
C HIS A 48 -5.26 -11.43 14.18
N VAL A 49 -4.90 -10.39 13.43
CA VAL A 49 -4.78 -10.43 11.96
C VAL A 49 -3.67 -11.39 11.53
N ASN A 50 -2.56 -11.45 12.25
CA ASN A 50 -1.48 -12.39 11.96
C ASN A 50 -1.92 -13.85 12.17
N LYS A 51 -2.80 -14.13 13.15
CA LYS A 51 -3.41 -15.46 13.32
C LYS A 51 -4.28 -15.84 12.12
N PHE A 52 -5.02 -14.89 11.54
CA PHE A 52 -5.80 -15.13 10.32
C PHE A 52 -4.94 -15.44 9.08
N LYS A 53 -3.79 -14.75 8.95
CA LYS A 53 -2.86 -14.95 7.83
C LYS A 53 -2.02 -16.23 7.98
N SER A 54 -1.82 -16.71 9.21
CA SER A 54 -0.97 -17.88 9.47
C SER A 54 -1.63 -19.19 9.03
N ILE A 55 -0.90 -19.98 8.26
CA ILE A 55 -1.29 -21.34 7.84
C ILE A 55 -1.18 -22.32 9.03
N ARG A 56 -0.37 -21.98 10.05
CA ARG A 56 -0.04 -22.87 11.18
C ARG A 56 -1.12 -22.92 12.27
N VAL A 57 -2.15 -22.09 12.18
CA VAL A 57 -3.24 -22.11 13.16
C VAL A 57 -4.29 -23.12 12.69
N GLY A 58 -4.45 -24.21 13.44
CA GLY A 58 -5.39 -25.29 13.10
C GLY A 58 -6.86 -24.85 13.04
N GLN A 59 -7.23 -23.82 13.79
CA GLN A 59 -8.55 -23.20 13.74
C GLN A 59 -8.42 -21.68 13.54
N LYS A 60 -8.88 -21.18 12.40
CA LYS A 60 -8.89 -19.73 12.15
C LYS A 60 -9.85 -19.04 13.12
N PRO A 61 -9.51 -17.83 13.61
CA PRO A 61 -10.41 -17.05 14.45
C PRO A 61 -11.74 -16.77 13.74
N SER A 62 -12.81 -16.54 14.52
CA SER A 62 -14.14 -16.23 13.98
C SER A 62 -14.11 -14.91 13.21
N LYS A 63 -14.90 -14.79 12.13
CA LYS A 63 -15.07 -13.51 11.41
C LYS A 63 -15.91 -12.49 12.16
N GLU A 64 -16.53 -12.90 13.27
CA GLU A 64 -17.47 -12.11 14.05
C GLU A 64 -16.76 -11.35 15.16
N TRP A 65 -15.94 -10.38 14.76
CA TRP A 65 -15.25 -9.49 15.68
C TRP A 65 -15.37 -8.03 15.23
N GLY A 66 -15.14 -7.11 16.16
CA GLY A 66 -15.11 -5.69 15.89
C GLY A 66 -13.95 -4.99 16.58
N THR A 67 -13.64 -3.80 16.12
CA THR A 67 -12.63 -2.93 16.73
C THR A 67 -13.10 -1.49 16.73
N VAL A 68 -12.61 -0.69 17.66
CA VAL A 68 -12.97 0.72 17.81
C VAL A 68 -11.72 1.56 17.68
N GLY A 69 -11.83 2.71 17.03
CA GLY A 69 -10.74 3.68 16.96
C GLY A 69 -11.21 5.06 16.48
N VAL A 70 -10.28 6.00 16.52
CA VAL A 70 -10.49 7.39 16.09
C VAL A 70 -9.90 7.58 14.70
N ILE A 71 -10.60 8.33 13.86
CA ILE A 71 -10.13 8.65 12.51
C ILE A 71 -9.12 9.79 12.57
N ASP A 72 -7.88 9.51 12.17
CA ASP A 72 -6.81 10.50 12.06
C ASP A 72 -6.85 11.24 10.72
N GLN A 73 -7.05 10.50 9.64
CA GLN A 73 -6.94 10.99 8.27
C GLN A 73 -8.00 10.33 7.41
N VAL A 74 -8.62 11.10 6.53
CA VAL A 74 -9.57 10.60 5.54
C VAL A 74 -9.18 11.12 4.17
N LYS A 75 -9.17 10.23 3.19
CA LYS A 75 -9.00 10.56 1.77
C LYS A 75 -10.14 9.92 0.98
N THR A 76 -10.83 10.70 0.16
CA THR A 76 -11.94 10.24 -0.68
C THR A 76 -11.50 10.21 -2.15
N TYR A 77 -11.89 9.15 -2.86
CA TYR A 77 -11.55 8.91 -4.26
C TYR A 77 -12.83 8.77 -5.11
N PRO A 78 -12.87 9.32 -6.34
CA PRO A 78 -11.86 10.17 -6.95
C PRO A 78 -11.65 11.45 -6.13
N VAL A 79 -10.38 11.83 -5.93
CA VAL A 79 -10.05 13.15 -5.38
C VAL A 79 -10.66 14.13 -6.36
N GLN A 80 -11.54 15.03 -5.91
CA GLN A 80 -12.10 16.09 -6.74
C GLN A 80 -10.97 17.06 -7.14
N ILE A 81 -10.12 16.63 -8.05
CA ILE A 81 -9.24 17.49 -8.83
C ILE A 81 -10.13 17.91 -10.00
N GLU A 82 -10.59 19.14 -9.94
CA GLU A 82 -11.27 19.93 -10.99
C GLU A 82 -11.71 19.14 -12.24
N GLU A 83 -13.04 19.06 -12.36
CA GLU A 83 -13.83 18.54 -13.48
C GLU A 83 -13.47 19.23 -14.81
N GLN A 84 -12.42 18.79 -15.53
CA GLN A 84 -12.17 19.28 -16.90
C GLN A 84 -11.63 18.25 -17.91
N LYS A 85 -11.59 16.94 -17.62
CA LYS A 85 -10.97 15.96 -18.55
C LYS A 85 -11.76 14.70 -18.90
N GLU A 86 -13.06 14.62 -18.63
CA GLU A 86 -13.83 13.37 -18.87
C GLU A 86 -14.71 13.33 -20.13
N GLU A 87 -14.67 14.30 -21.04
CA GLU A 87 -15.64 14.34 -22.15
C GLU A 87 -15.23 13.65 -23.47
N GLN A 88 -14.08 12.98 -23.61
CA GLN A 88 -13.66 12.46 -24.93
C GLN A 88 -13.28 10.97 -25.05
N ASP A 89 -13.46 10.16 -24.00
CA ASP A 89 -13.05 8.73 -24.04
C ASP A 89 -14.22 7.74 -23.95
N SER A 90 -15.38 8.06 -24.53
CA SER A 90 -16.62 7.27 -24.40
C SER A 90 -16.88 6.26 -25.52
N LYS A 91 -15.86 5.73 -26.21
CA LYS A 91 -16.10 4.69 -27.24
C LYS A 91 -15.23 3.43 -27.24
N ASN A 92 -14.22 3.26 -26.38
CA ASN A 92 -13.47 1.99 -26.35
C ASN A 92 -12.87 1.68 -24.97
N ASN A 93 -13.58 0.91 -24.15
CA ASN A 93 -13.12 -0.33 -23.51
C ASN A 93 -14.01 -0.76 -22.33
N LYS A 94 -14.29 -2.06 -22.30
CA LYS A 94 -15.03 -2.80 -21.27
C LYS A 94 -14.61 -2.42 -19.84
N LYS A 95 -15.61 -2.14 -18.99
CA LYS A 95 -15.58 -2.13 -17.51
C LYS A 95 -14.39 -1.40 -16.86
N LYS A 96 -14.24 -0.09 -17.11
CA LYS A 96 -13.66 0.79 -16.09
C LYS A 96 -14.70 0.90 -14.97
N GLY A 97 -14.56 0.08 -13.93
CA GLY A 97 -15.36 0.22 -12.73
C GLY A 97 -15.15 1.62 -12.18
N ASN A 98 -16.23 2.40 -12.10
CA ASN A 98 -16.26 3.71 -11.47
C ASN A 98 -16.15 3.48 -9.94
N ASN A 99 -14.97 3.04 -9.49
CA ASN A 99 -14.75 2.57 -8.13
C ASN A 99 -14.47 3.78 -7.25
N LYS A 100 -15.54 4.45 -6.83
CA LYS A 100 -15.47 5.46 -5.79
C LYS A 100 -15.24 4.74 -4.45
N PHE A 101 -14.23 5.16 -3.71
CA PHE A 101 -13.89 4.59 -2.41
C PHE A 101 -13.31 5.66 -1.49
N CYS A 102 -13.27 5.40 -0.19
CA CYS A 102 -12.52 6.24 0.73
C CYS A 102 -11.56 5.40 1.57
N ILE A 103 -10.45 6.03 1.94
CA ILE A 103 -9.43 5.47 2.80
C ILE A 103 -9.41 6.31 4.07
N ALA A 104 -9.66 5.66 5.20
CA ALA A 104 -9.49 6.24 6.52
C ALA A 104 -8.22 5.65 7.16
N ARG A 105 -7.42 6.47 7.83
CA ARG A 105 -6.45 5.99 8.81
C ARG A 105 -7.10 6.11 10.18
N VAL A 106 -7.20 4.98 10.88
CA VAL A 106 -7.85 4.89 12.18
C VAL A 106 -6.79 4.52 13.21
N SER A 107 -6.70 5.28 14.29
CA SER A 107 -5.73 5.08 15.37
C SER A 107 -6.42 4.99 16.73
N ASN A 108 -5.71 4.42 17.70
CA ASN A 108 -6.08 4.51 19.11
C ASN A 108 -5.33 5.66 19.82
N MET A 109 -4.75 6.60 19.07
CA MET A 109 -3.89 7.69 19.56
C MET A 109 -2.64 7.24 20.36
N SER A 110 -2.45 5.94 20.59
CA SER A 110 -1.29 5.29 21.21
C SER A 110 -0.14 5.00 20.23
N GLY A 111 -0.26 5.45 18.97
CA GLY A 111 0.69 5.17 17.89
C GLY A 111 0.40 3.88 17.11
N VAL A 112 -0.58 3.07 17.53
CA VAL A 112 -1.11 1.96 16.73
C VAL A 112 -2.22 2.47 15.81
N TYR A 113 -2.12 2.15 14.53
CA TYR A 113 -3.12 2.51 13.52
C TYR A 113 -3.31 1.41 12.48
N PHE A 114 -4.44 1.47 11.78
CA PHE A 114 -4.73 0.63 10.63
C PHE A 114 -5.39 1.47 9.53
N HIS A 115 -5.32 0.97 8.30
CA HIS A 115 -5.99 1.56 7.15
C HIS A 115 -7.36 0.90 6.96
N LEU A 116 -8.41 1.72 6.88
CA LEU A 116 -9.77 1.29 6.58
C LEU A 116 -10.14 1.71 5.16
N PHE A 117 -10.44 0.74 4.32
CA PHE A 117 -10.92 0.95 2.96
C PHE A 117 -12.43 0.77 2.93
N VAL A 118 -13.17 1.80 2.54
CA VAL A 118 -14.63 1.74 2.46
C VAL A 118 -15.05 1.80 1.00
N PHE A 119 -15.82 0.81 0.57
CA PHE A 119 -16.25 0.65 -0.81
C PHE A 119 -17.78 0.54 -0.93
N GLY A 120 -18.27 0.53 -2.16
CA GLY A 120 -19.61 0.04 -2.49
C GLY A 120 -20.75 0.81 -1.80
N LYS A 121 -21.57 0.10 -1.04
CA LYS A 121 -22.74 0.66 -0.33
C LYS A 121 -22.30 1.50 0.86
N ALA A 122 -21.35 0.99 1.65
CA ALA A 122 -20.79 1.71 2.78
C ALA A 122 -20.20 3.06 2.36
N TYR A 123 -19.51 3.12 1.22
CA TYR A 123 -18.96 4.38 0.72
C TYR A 123 -20.04 5.44 0.48
N LYS A 124 -21.15 5.07 -0.18
CA LYS A 124 -22.22 6.02 -0.51
C LYS A 124 -22.85 6.65 0.73
N GLU A 125 -22.96 5.90 1.81
CA GLU A 125 -23.57 6.38 3.05
C GLU A 125 -22.57 7.14 3.94
N PHE A 126 -21.35 6.62 4.07
CA PHE A 126 -20.38 7.13 5.03
C PHE A 126 -19.42 8.18 4.49
N LYS A 127 -19.37 8.42 3.17
CA LYS A 127 -18.45 9.39 2.57
C LYS A 127 -18.48 10.75 3.27
N ASP A 128 -19.68 11.30 3.49
CA ASP A 128 -19.83 12.65 4.06
C ASP A 128 -19.77 12.63 5.59
N LYS A 129 -20.08 11.48 6.20
CA LYS A 129 -20.05 11.27 7.65
C LYS A 129 -18.64 10.99 8.16
N LEU A 130 -17.73 10.46 7.34
CA LEU A 130 -16.38 10.09 7.73
C LEU A 130 -15.47 11.34 7.76
N GLN A 131 -15.31 11.94 8.93
CA GLN A 131 -14.45 13.12 9.15
C GLN A 131 -13.38 12.79 10.19
N VAL A 132 -12.30 13.60 10.19
CA VAL A 132 -11.25 13.52 11.20
C VAL A 132 -11.83 13.74 12.60
N ALA A 133 -11.25 13.09 13.61
CA ALA A 133 -11.69 13.08 15.00
C ALA A 133 -13.01 12.34 15.28
N ARG A 134 -13.62 11.67 14.29
CA ARG A 134 -14.74 10.76 14.57
C ARG A 134 -14.28 9.43 15.14
N VAL A 135 -15.01 8.96 16.15
CA VAL A 135 -14.86 7.63 16.74
C VAL A 135 -15.76 6.67 15.99
N ILE A 136 -15.16 5.63 15.44
CA ILE A 136 -15.85 4.61 14.68
C ILE A 136 -15.62 3.24 15.29
N SER A 137 -16.65 2.41 15.19
CA SER A 137 -16.58 0.98 15.41
C SER A 137 -16.69 0.28 14.07
N VAL A 138 -15.73 -0.59 13.80
CA VAL A 138 -15.71 -1.45 12.62
C VAL A 138 -16.14 -2.84 13.07
N LEU A 139 -17.25 -3.32 12.55
CA LEU A 139 -17.88 -4.59 12.86
C LEU A 139 -17.70 -5.56 11.70
N LYS A 140 -17.33 -6.81 12.00
CA LYS A 140 -17.12 -7.89 11.01
C LYS A 140 -16.31 -7.42 9.78
N PRO A 141 -15.13 -6.78 9.95
CA PRO A 141 -14.34 -6.31 8.81
C PRO A 141 -13.72 -7.47 8.04
N ASP A 142 -13.53 -7.25 6.74
CA ASP A 142 -12.70 -8.11 5.93
C ASP A 142 -11.25 -7.62 5.94
N ILE A 143 -10.30 -8.55 5.99
CA ILE A 143 -8.87 -8.25 6.09
C ILE A 143 -8.29 -8.16 4.67
N ALA A 144 -7.69 -7.02 4.33
CA ALA A 144 -7.01 -6.85 3.06
C ALA A 144 -5.65 -7.56 3.05
N ARG A 145 -5.25 -8.11 1.90
CA ARG A 145 -3.94 -8.74 1.75
C ARG A 145 -2.91 -7.68 1.41
N SER A 146 -1.88 -7.56 2.24
CA SER A 146 -0.74 -6.70 1.95
C SER A 146 0.25 -7.41 1.02
N SER A 147 0.83 -6.68 0.07
CA SER A 147 1.96 -7.17 -0.72
C SER A 147 3.23 -7.25 0.13
N ASP A 148 3.39 -6.29 1.04
CA ASP A 148 4.59 -6.19 1.87
C ASP A 148 4.40 -6.89 3.22
N ARG A 149 5.49 -7.49 3.73
CA ARG A 149 5.52 -8.15 5.04
C ARG A 149 5.50 -7.15 6.21
N THR A 150 6.03 -5.95 6.00
CA THR A 150 6.08 -4.88 7.00
C THR A 150 4.93 -3.88 6.85
N ALA A 151 3.93 -4.20 6.03
CA ALA A 151 2.79 -3.32 5.82
C ALA A 151 1.94 -3.22 7.07
N ASP A 152 1.38 -2.04 7.28
CA ASP A 152 0.37 -1.82 8.30
C ASP A 152 -0.89 -2.62 7.97
N ILE A 153 -1.71 -2.84 8.99
CA ILE A 153 -2.95 -3.59 8.86
C ILE A 153 -3.91 -2.78 8.00
N ALA A 154 -4.53 -3.46 7.04
CA ALA A 154 -5.61 -2.90 6.25
C ALA A 154 -6.86 -3.76 6.41
N LEU A 155 -7.96 -3.09 6.73
CA LEU A 155 -9.30 -3.64 6.80
C LEU A 155 -10.15 -2.99 5.71
N TYR A 156 -11.14 -3.71 5.20
CA TYR A 156 -12.09 -3.13 4.28
C TYR A 156 -13.53 -3.50 4.61
N VAL A 157 -14.42 -2.62 4.17
CA VAL A 157 -15.84 -2.64 4.46
C VAL A 157 -16.63 -2.31 3.19
N ASP A 158 -17.62 -3.16 2.91
CA ASP A 158 -18.49 -3.04 1.73
C ASP A 158 -19.95 -2.76 2.12
N SER A 159 -20.40 -3.26 3.28
CA SER A 159 -21.77 -3.13 3.79
C SER A 159 -21.90 -2.00 4.81
N TYR A 160 -23.10 -1.40 4.91
CA TYR A 160 -23.37 -0.34 5.88
C TYR A 160 -23.33 -0.83 7.32
N GLU A 161 -23.71 -2.09 7.57
CA GLU A 161 -23.77 -2.71 8.91
C GLU A 161 -22.38 -2.93 9.53
N GLN A 162 -21.33 -2.95 8.70
CA GLN A 162 -19.95 -3.19 9.13
C GLN A 162 -19.28 -1.94 9.70
N LEU A 163 -19.88 -0.75 9.55
CA LEU A 163 -19.30 0.50 10.03
C LEU A 163 -20.32 1.27 10.85
N LEU A 164 -19.91 1.69 12.04
CA LEU A 164 -20.75 2.40 12.98
C LEU A 164 -20.02 3.63 13.51
N ILE A 165 -20.66 4.80 13.47
CA ILE A 165 -20.08 6.04 13.99
C ILE A 165 -20.60 6.27 15.40
N ILE A 166 -19.72 6.11 16.39
CA ILE A 166 -20.08 6.27 17.81
C ILE A 166 -20.20 7.74 18.18
N GLY A 167 -19.26 8.57 17.74
CA GLY A 167 -19.15 9.93 18.23
C GLY A 167 -18.01 10.74 17.64
N GLU A 168 -17.69 11.85 18.30
CA GLU A 168 -16.53 12.71 18.05
C GLU A 168 -15.62 12.65 19.27
N SER A 169 -14.33 12.41 19.05
CA SER A 169 -13.31 12.39 20.11
C SER A 169 -12.98 13.82 20.54
N GLU A 170 -12.85 14.02 21.85
CA GLU A 170 -12.36 15.28 22.41
C GLU A 170 -10.82 15.38 22.37
N ASP A 171 -10.15 14.24 22.36
CA ASP A 171 -8.71 14.16 22.63
C ASP A 171 -7.85 14.25 21.38
N LEU A 172 -8.42 14.03 20.19
CA LEU A 172 -7.64 14.09 18.95
C LEU A 172 -7.38 15.57 18.58
N VAL A 173 -6.14 16.01 18.80
CA VAL A 173 -5.72 17.41 18.60
C VAL A 173 -4.65 17.48 17.50
N GLN A 174 -4.64 18.59 16.75
CA GLN A 174 -3.58 18.87 15.79
C GLN A 174 -2.37 19.52 16.48
N CYS A 175 -1.16 19.17 16.06
CA CYS A 175 0.06 19.73 16.64
C CYS A 175 0.10 21.26 16.56
N SER A 176 0.38 21.91 17.69
CA SER A 176 0.36 23.37 17.83
C SER A 176 1.52 24.09 17.12
N GLN A 177 2.56 23.35 16.73
CA GLN A 177 3.75 23.92 16.08
C GLN A 177 3.60 24.07 14.57
N PHE A 178 4.34 25.03 14.06
CA PHE A 178 4.37 25.39 12.65
C PHE A 178 5.62 24.80 11.98
N ILE A 179 5.43 24.10 10.86
CA ILE A 179 6.55 23.63 10.03
C ILE A 179 7.16 24.80 9.28
N ARG A 180 6.28 25.72 8.85
CA ARG A 180 6.59 26.99 8.18
C ARG A 180 5.67 28.05 8.79
N PRO A 181 6.03 29.34 8.79
CA PRO A 181 5.19 30.39 9.40
C PRO A 181 3.73 30.36 8.91
N SER A 182 3.48 29.92 7.67
CA SER A 182 2.14 29.80 7.09
C SER A 182 1.51 28.39 7.17
N LYS A 183 2.22 27.36 7.63
CA LYS A 183 1.75 25.97 7.62
C LYS A 183 1.93 25.30 8.97
N GLN A 184 0.81 25.10 9.66
CA GLN A 184 0.74 24.29 10.87
C GLN A 184 1.08 22.82 10.56
N CYS A 185 1.67 22.15 11.54
CA CYS A 185 1.95 20.73 11.46
C CYS A 185 0.67 19.92 11.23
N PRO A 186 0.59 19.04 10.22
CA PRO A 186 -0.60 18.22 9.96
C PRO A 186 -0.67 16.96 10.84
N ALA A 187 0.26 16.77 11.78
CA ALA A 187 0.26 15.62 12.66
C ALA A 187 -0.87 15.74 13.69
N MET A 188 -1.71 14.70 13.75
CA MET A 188 -2.70 14.50 14.81
C MET A 188 -2.04 13.78 15.98
N LEU A 189 -2.41 14.14 17.20
CA LEU A 189 -1.85 13.60 18.44
C LEU A 189 -2.93 13.48 19.53
N ASP A 190 -2.59 12.74 20.58
CA ASP A 190 -3.40 12.69 21.80
C ASP A 190 -3.18 13.95 22.65
N GLY A 191 -4.20 14.78 22.75
CA GLY A 191 -4.21 16.00 23.55
C GLY A 191 -4.00 15.77 25.06
N ARG A 192 -4.21 14.53 25.55
CA ARG A 192 -3.92 14.18 26.95
C ARG A 192 -2.43 14.03 27.23
N THR A 193 -1.68 13.56 26.23
CA THR A 193 -0.23 13.32 26.35
C THR A 193 0.56 14.60 26.14
N GLY A 194 0.04 15.53 25.32
CA GLY A 194 0.68 16.81 25.05
C GLY A 194 0.05 17.54 23.89
N THR A 195 0.69 18.63 23.46
CA THR A 195 0.24 19.48 22.32
C THR A 195 1.19 19.43 21.12
N LEU A 196 2.33 18.75 21.29
CA LEU A 196 3.43 18.67 20.34
C LEU A 196 3.58 17.24 19.82
N CYS A 197 3.82 17.07 18.52
CA CYS A 197 4.17 15.77 17.97
C CYS A 197 5.62 15.39 18.31
N ASN A 198 5.97 14.10 18.25
CA ASN A 198 7.31 13.58 18.56
C ASN A 198 8.43 14.36 17.85
N TYR A 199 8.22 14.72 16.59
CA TYR A 199 9.19 15.52 15.83
C TYR A 199 9.42 16.91 16.45
N HIS A 200 8.36 17.62 16.84
CA HIS A 200 8.49 18.93 17.46
C HIS A 200 8.94 18.85 18.92
N ILE A 201 8.64 17.76 19.63
CA ILE A 201 9.21 17.49 20.96
C ILE A 201 10.72 17.31 20.85
N GLU A 202 11.20 16.52 19.89
CA GLU A 202 12.63 16.35 19.63
C GLU A 202 13.31 17.67 19.26
N LEU A 203 12.67 18.48 18.41
CA LEU A 203 13.18 19.79 18.02
C LEU A 203 13.27 20.74 19.20
N ALA A 204 12.23 20.80 20.04
CA ALA A 204 12.22 21.61 21.26
C ALA A 204 13.29 21.14 22.26
N CYS A 205 13.47 19.83 22.42
CA CYS A 205 14.52 19.26 23.26
C CYS A 205 15.92 19.63 22.74
N LYS A 206 16.16 19.54 21.42
CA LYS A 206 17.42 19.96 20.79
C LYS A 206 17.68 21.46 20.97
N ALA A 207 16.66 22.30 20.79
CA ALA A 207 16.78 23.74 21.00
C ALA A 207 17.10 24.09 22.46
N SER A 208 16.44 23.43 23.42
CA SER A 208 16.71 23.60 24.85
C SER A 208 18.13 23.18 25.24
N LYS A 209 18.61 22.05 24.71
CA LYS A 209 20.00 21.58 24.90
C LYS A 209 21.01 22.59 24.38
N ASN A 210 20.77 23.16 23.19
CA ASN A 210 21.69 24.13 22.59
C ASN A 210 21.68 25.50 23.30
N SER A 211 20.57 25.86 23.98
CA SER A 211 20.48 27.11 24.75
C SER A 211 21.25 27.06 26.07
N ARG A 212 21.62 25.86 26.54
CA ARG A 212 22.29 25.63 27.83
C ARG A 212 23.69 25.10 27.57
N MET A 213 24.69 25.96 27.70
CA MET A 213 26.09 25.63 27.42
C MET A 213 26.57 24.42 28.26
N GLU A 214 26.03 24.26 29.46
CA GLU A 214 26.29 23.13 30.37
C GLU A 214 25.76 21.79 29.84
N LEU A 215 24.71 21.81 29.00
CA LEU A 215 24.18 20.63 28.31
C LEU A 215 24.73 20.47 26.89
N ALA A 216 25.32 21.54 26.33
CA ALA A 216 25.94 21.53 25.01
C ALA A 216 27.26 20.73 24.99
N SER A 217 27.95 20.60 26.13
CA SER A 217 29.24 19.93 26.25
C SER A 217 29.17 18.53 26.89
N GLY A 218 27.98 17.94 27.01
CA GLY A 218 27.77 16.58 27.51
C GLY A 218 28.05 15.52 26.46
N ASP A 219 29.32 15.16 26.32
CA ASP A 219 29.89 13.96 25.70
C ASP A 219 29.57 12.64 26.44
N GLY A 220 28.56 12.64 27.31
CA GLY A 220 28.07 11.46 28.01
C GLY A 220 27.35 10.49 27.05
N GLY A 221 28.12 9.81 26.19
CA GLY A 221 27.86 8.46 25.67
C GLY A 221 26.52 8.14 25.02
N LEU A 222 25.63 9.10 24.81
CA LEU A 222 24.40 8.88 24.05
C LEU A 222 24.76 9.03 22.58
N GLU A 223 25.27 7.95 22.01
CA GLU A 223 25.46 7.78 20.58
C GLU A 223 24.11 8.05 19.86
N VAL A 224 23.89 9.29 19.44
CA VAL A 224 22.86 9.60 18.46
C VAL A 224 23.38 9.05 17.14
N ARG A 225 23.04 7.78 16.87
CA ARG A 225 23.45 6.89 15.76
C ARG A 225 23.32 7.43 14.31
N TYR A 226 23.25 8.74 14.10
CA TYR A 226 23.03 9.34 12.78
C TYR A 226 23.93 10.56 12.49
N ALA A 227 24.74 11.05 13.43
CA ALA A 227 25.64 12.17 13.18
C ALA A 227 27.03 11.67 12.76
N LYS A 228 27.26 11.52 11.45
CA LYS A 228 28.63 11.46 10.92
C LYS A 228 29.26 12.84 11.07
N VAL A 229 30.24 12.97 11.96
CA VAL A 229 31.19 14.08 11.92
C VAL A 229 32.03 13.89 10.65
N SER A 230 31.76 14.68 9.60
CA SER A 230 32.67 14.75 8.47
C SER A 230 34.00 15.32 8.99
N ALA A 231 35.09 14.61 8.71
CA ALA A 231 36.43 14.93 9.19
C ALA A 231 36.75 16.44 9.10
N ALA A 232 37.27 16.97 10.20
CA ALA A 232 37.71 18.34 10.33
C ALA A 232 38.68 18.71 9.20
N GLY A 233 38.27 19.63 8.31
CA GLY A 233 39.21 20.34 7.46
C GLY A 233 40.21 21.11 8.33
N LYS A 234 41.43 21.32 7.81
CA LYS A 234 42.61 21.93 8.47
C LYS A 234 42.41 23.35 9.06
N SER A 235 41.19 23.88 9.09
CA SER A 235 40.86 25.24 9.55
C SER A 235 40.08 25.30 10.86
N GLY A 236 40.04 24.23 11.66
CA GLY A 236 39.54 24.25 13.05
C GLY A 236 38.07 24.67 13.25
N ARG A 237 37.30 24.85 12.17
CA ARG A 237 35.87 25.14 12.23
C ARG A 237 35.10 23.86 11.98
N SER A 238 34.47 23.33 13.03
CA SER A 238 33.40 22.34 12.90
C SER A 238 32.22 23.03 12.22
N MET A 239 32.09 22.85 10.91
CA MET A 239 30.88 23.24 10.21
C MET A 239 29.81 22.20 10.56
N TYR A 240 28.90 22.56 11.45
CA TYR A 240 27.68 21.79 11.68
C TYR A 240 26.79 21.94 10.45
N GLN A 241 27.00 21.10 9.45
CA GLN A 241 26.03 20.96 8.38
C GLN A 241 24.84 20.20 8.97
N LEU A 242 23.75 20.93 9.22
CA LEU A 242 22.43 20.35 9.41
C LEU A 242 22.10 19.56 8.15
N THR A 243 22.50 18.29 8.13
CA THR A 243 21.82 17.31 7.27
C THR A 243 20.39 17.36 7.75
N GLN A 244 19.53 18.03 6.96
CA GLN A 244 18.10 17.90 7.16
C GLN A 244 17.85 16.39 7.22
N PRO A 245 17.29 15.85 8.31
CA PRO A 245 16.97 14.44 8.34
C PRO A 245 16.09 14.24 7.11
N GLU A 246 16.56 13.45 6.15
CA GLU A 246 15.72 13.02 5.04
C GLU A 246 14.43 12.55 5.70
N ARG A 247 13.32 13.27 5.44
CA ARG A 247 12.02 12.85 5.91
C ARG A 247 11.91 11.41 5.46
N LYS A 248 11.89 10.44 6.39
CA LYS A 248 11.55 9.07 6.06
C LYS A 248 10.21 9.19 5.33
N LEU A 249 10.24 9.03 4.02
CA LEU A 249 9.06 9.09 3.17
C LEU A 249 8.03 8.18 3.82
N ASP A 250 6.81 8.69 4.03
CA ASP A 250 5.68 7.88 4.45
C ASP A 250 5.67 6.65 3.54
N ARG A 251 5.93 5.46 4.12
CA ARG A 251 6.07 4.25 3.31
C ARG A 251 4.71 3.95 2.71
N GLU A 252 4.59 4.10 1.39
CA GLU A 252 3.37 3.71 0.68
C GLU A 252 3.28 2.18 0.67
N PHE A 253 2.24 1.63 1.31
CA PHE A 253 1.99 0.20 1.33
C PHE A 253 0.97 -0.18 0.27
N THR A 254 1.15 -1.33 -0.36
CA THR A 254 0.22 -1.84 -1.39
C THR A 254 -0.65 -2.95 -0.85
N TYR A 255 -1.97 -2.83 -1.05
CA TYR A 255 -2.99 -3.78 -0.62
C TYR A 255 -3.75 -4.33 -1.82
N VAL A 256 -3.99 -5.64 -1.82
CA VAL A 256 -4.70 -6.36 -2.88
C VAL A 256 -6.09 -6.71 -2.40
N PHE A 257 -7.08 -6.32 -3.20
CA PHE A 257 -8.50 -6.56 -2.96
C PHE A 257 -9.06 -7.52 -4.01
N GLU A 258 -9.86 -8.49 -3.56
CA GLU A 258 -10.49 -9.47 -4.43
C GLU A 258 -11.46 -8.74 -5.39
N GLY A 259 -11.21 -8.84 -6.69
CA GLY A 259 -12.04 -8.20 -7.73
C GLY A 259 -11.80 -6.71 -7.99
N ARG A 260 -10.99 -6.01 -7.19
CA ARG A 260 -10.71 -4.55 -7.36
C ARG A 260 -9.24 -4.22 -7.69
N GLY A 261 -8.33 -5.18 -7.56
CA GLY A 261 -6.90 -4.98 -7.87
C GLY A 261 -6.09 -4.47 -6.70
N ALA A 262 -4.91 -3.93 -6.98
CA ALA A 262 -3.99 -3.43 -5.97
C ALA A 262 -4.16 -1.91 -5.77
N ILE A 263 -4.34 -1.48 -4.51
CA ILE A 263 -4.49 -0.07 -4.13
C ILE A 263 -3.43 0.26 -3.08
N THR A 264 -2.79 1.42 -3.19
CA THR A 264 -1.83 1.88 -2.17
C THR A 264 -2.54 2.48 -0.95
N SER A 265 -1.82 2.65 0.16
CA SER A 265 -2.28 3.42 1.33
C SER A 265 -2.64 4.87 0.98
N GLU A 266 -2.10 5.40 -0.12
CA GLU A 266 -2.45 6.71 -0.68
C GLU A 266 -3.54 6.66 -1.76
N GLY A 267 -4.21 5.52 -1.95
CA GLY A 267 -5.33 5.38 -2.88
C GLY A 267 -4.94 5.41 -4.36
N LYS A 268 -3.66 5.20 -4.70
CA LYS A 268 -3.25 5.00 -6.09
C LYS A 268 -3.63 3.57 -6.48
N GLU A 269 -4.52 3.43 -7.45
CA GLU A 269 -4.84 2.13 -8.05
C GLU A 269 -3.70 1.71 -8.97
N LEU A 270 -2.96 0.68 -8.57
CA LEU A 270 -1.99 0.02 -9.43
C LEU A 270 -2.76 -0.88 -10.37
N ASN A 271 -3.07 -0.34 -11.55
CA ASN A 271 -3.55 -1.18 -12.63
C ASN A 271 -2.45 -2.18 -12.98
N THR A 272 -2.70 -3.48 -12.76
CA THR A 272 -1.97 -4.56 -13.42
C THR A 272 -2.33 -4.57 -14.90
N LYS A 273 -2.03 -3.48 -15.61
CA LYS A 273 -1.90 -3.55 -17.05
C LYS A 273 -0.71 -4.47 -17.27
N HIS A 274 -0.95 -5.63 -17.88
CA HIS A 274 0.13 -6.28 -18.63
C HIS A 274 0.74 -5.17 -19.50
N PRO A 275 2.08 -4.99 -19.50
CA PRO A 275 2.68 -3.97 -20.33
C PRO A 275 2.15 -4.17 -21.74
N LYS A 276 1.42 -3.19 -22.27
CA LYS A 276 1.02 -3.22 -23.66
C LYS A 276 2.33 -3.30 -24.43
N LYS A 277 2.60 -4.43 -25.08
CA LYS A 277 3.80 -4.58 -25.91
C LYS A 277 3.86 -3.34 -26.81
N ASN A 278 4.94 -2.58 -26.74
CA ASN A 278 5.08 -1.39 -27.59
C ASN A 278 4.96 -1.83 -29.05
N ILE A 279 4.48 -0.94 -29.92
CA ILE A 279 4.36 -1.22 -31.35
C ILE A 279 5.71 -1.65 -31.93
N GLU A 280 6.80 -1.07 -31.43
CA GLU A 280 8.17 -1.46 -31.78
C GLU A 280 8.53 -2.88 -31.31
N ASP A 281 8.08 -3.30 -30.13
CA ASP A 281 8.32 -4.65 -29.62
C ASP A 281 7.50 -5.70 -30.39
N LEU A 282 6.31 -5.33 -30.88
CA LEU A 282 5.50 -6.18 -31.75
C LEU A 282 6.18 -6.36 -33.11
N LYS A 283 6.67 -5.28 -33.72
CA LYS A 283 7.43 -5.33 -34.99
C LYS A 283 8.71 -6.16 -34.85
N LYS A 284 9.49 -5.95 -33.79
CA LYS A 284 10.68 -6.78 -33.51
C LYS A 284 10.34 -8.26 -33.35
N ASN A 285 9.22 -8.58 -32.71
CA ASN A 285 8.77 -9.96 -32.57
C ASN A 285 8.30 -10.56 -33.90
N GLU A 286 7.70 -9.77 -34.80
CA GLU A 286 7.33 -10.21 -36.15
C GLU A 286 8.57 -10.43 -37.04
N GLU A 287 9.57 -9.55 -36.96
CA GLU A 287 10.87 -9.70 -37.63
C GLU A 287 11.63 -10.94 -37.12
N LEU A 288 11.68 -11.12 -35.80
CA LEU A 288 12.26 -12.32 -35.17
C LEU A 288 11.49 -13.58 -35.57
N ALA A 289 10.15 -13.52 -35.64
CA ALA A 289 9.34 -14.65 -36.11
C ALA A 289 9.63 -14.97 -37.58
N GLY A 290 9.83 -13.96 -38.44
CA GLY A 290 10.24 -14.14 -39.83
C GLY A 290 11.64 -14.75 -39.96
N PHE A 291 12.60 -14.29 -39.17
CA PHE A 291 13.97 -14.82 -39.14
C PHE A 291 14.04 -16.26 -38.63
N LEU A 292 13.17 -16.61 -37.68
CA LEU A 292 13.13 -17.94 -37.10
C LEU A 292 12.41 -18.94 -38.00
N LYS A 293 11.44 -18.54 -38.83
CA LYS A 293 10.74 -19.46 -39.75
C LYS A 293 11.73 -20.12 -40.71
N GLY A 294 11.74 -21.46 -40.73
CA GLY A 294 12.56 -22.25 -41.67
C GLY A 294 14.00 -22.57 -41.25
N LYS A 295 14.51 -22.07 -40.12
CA LYS A 295 15.79 -22.53 -39.56
C LYS A 295 15.63 -23.89 -38.84
N SER A 296 16.64 -24.74 -38.81
CA SER A 296 16.61 -26.02 -38.07
C SER A 296 17.55 -26.04 -36.86
N ASP A 297 18.16 -24.90 -36.50
CA ASP A 297 19.12 -24.83 -35.41
C ASP A 297 18.42 -25.09 -34.06
N PRO A 298 19.00 -25.91 -33.15
CA PRO A 298 18.39 -26.25 -31.85
C PRO A 298 18.03 -25.02 -31.00
N GLY A 299 18.81 -23.94 -31.11
CA GLY A 299 18.51 -22.66 -30.45
C GLY A 299 17.28 -21.95 -31.04
N ALA A 300 17.11 -22.00 -32.37
CA ALA A 300 15.96 -21.43 -33.05
C ALA A 300 14.67 -22.18 -32.69
N GLU A 301 14.72 -23.51 -32.52
CA GLU A 301 13.59 -24.30 -32.03
C GLU A 301 13.18 -23.95 -30.59
N MET A 302 14.16 -23.75 -29.69
CA MET A 302 13.87 -23.35 -28.31
C MET A 302 13.19 -21.97 -28.27
N ILE A 303 13.70 -21.00 -29.04
CA ILE A 303 13.13 -19.66 -29.08
C ILE A 303 11.71 -19.68 -29.68
N ARG A 304 11.45 -20.50 -30.71
CA ARG A 304 10.09 -20.69 -31.25
C ARG A 304 9.10 -21.23 -30.23
N LYS A 305 9.51 -22.21 -29.41
CA LYS A 305 8.66 -22.77 -28.35
C LYS A 305 8.31 -21.74 -27.27
N ILE A 306 9.27 -20.88 -26.91
CA ILE A 306 9.07 -19.81 -25.92
C ILE A 306 8.12 -18.72 -26.46
N ILE A 307 8.23 -18.38 -27.75
CA ILE A 307 7.41 -17.33 -28.39
C ILE A 307 6.02 -17.86 -28.82
N GLY A 308 5.87 -19.18 -28.99
CA GLY A 308 4.59 -19.82 -29.33
C GLY A 308 4.25 -19.86 -30.83
N ILE A 309 5.27 -19.87 -31.71
CA ILE A 309 5.07 -19.95 -33.16
C ILE A 309 4.81 -21.42 -33.55
N GLN A 310 3.63 -21.72 -34.09
CA GLN A 310 3.31 -23.04 -34.65
C GLN A 310 3.68 -23.09 -36.14
N GLU A 311 4.52 -24.05 -36.55
CA GLU A 311 4.82 -24.31 -37.97
C GLU A 311 4.00 -25.51 -38.46
N GLU A 312 3.43 -25.40 -39.67
CA GLU A 312 2.57 -26.45 -40.26
C GLU A 312 3.34 -27.71 -40.71
N LYS A 313 4.67 -27.61 -40.90
CA LYS A 313 5.53 -28.74 -41.28
C LYS A 313 6.91 -28.59 -40.64
N LYS A 314 7.32 -29.57 -39.82
CA LYS A 314 8.70 -29.68 -39.33
C LYS A 314 9.67 -29.79 -40.52
N PRO A 315 10.68 -28.91 -40.66
CA PRO A 315 11.72 -29.13 -41.64
C PRO A 315 12.48 -30.42 -41.28
N LYS A 316 12.49 -31.39 -42.20
CA LYS A 316 13.23 -32.64 -42.05
C LYS A 316 14.71 -32.39 -42.31
N SER A 317 15.45 -31.94 -41.31
CA SER A 317 16.92 -32.02 -41.37
C SER A 317 17.51 -32.07 -39.97
N ASN A 318 18.03 -33.25 -39.59
CA ASN A 318 18.89 -33.46 -38.43
C ASN A 318 20.30 -32.85 -38.64
N GLY A 319 20.42 -31.77 -39.40
CA GLY A 319 21.69 -31.16 -39.79
C GLY A 319 21.69 -29.65 -39.53
N LEU A 320 22.89 -29.12 -39.29
CA LEU A 320 23.13 -27.67 -39.26
C LEU A 320 22.65 -27.02 -40.56
N SER A 321 22.24 -25.75 -40.50
CA SER A 321 21.94 -24.98 -41.70
C SER A 321 23.16 -24.91 -42.63
N VAL A 322 22.93 -24.88 -43.95
CA VAL A 322 23.99 -24.83 -44.97
C VAL A 322 24.91 -23.61 -44.76
N GLU A 323 24.35 -22.48 -44.33
CA GLU A 323 25.10 -21.28 -43.94
C GLU A 323 26.02 -21.50 -42.73
N ALA A 324 25.57 -22.26 -41.73
CA ALA A 324 26.38 -22.59 -40.56
C ALA A 324 27.51 -23.56 -40.92
N MET A 325 27.27 -24.52 -41.81
CA MET A 325 28.31 -25.43 -42.31
C MET A 325 29.39 -24.68 -43.10
N LEU A 326 29.00 -23.71 -43.93
CA LEU A 326 29.93 -22.86 -44.68
C LEU A 326 30.79 -21.97 -43.76
N LYS A 327 30.19 -21.39 -42.71
CA LYS A 327 30.94 -20.63 -41.69
C LYS A 327 31.90 -21.50 -40.86
N MET A 328 31.58 -22.78 -40.72
CA MET A 328 32.43 -23.77 -40.02
C MET A 328 33.54 -24.33 -40.92
N GLY A 329 33.68 -23.86 -42.17
CA GLY A 329 34.78 -24.23 -43.06
C GLY A 329 34.59 -25.55 -43.82
N TYR A 330 33.37 -26.09 -43.89
CA TYR A 330 33.08 -27.26 -44.73
C TYR A 330 33.05 -26.87 -46.21
N ASN A 331 33.88 -27.54 -47.02
CA ASN A 331 34.00 -27.29 -48.46
C ASN A 331 32.78 -27.82 -49.24
N HIS A 332 32.37 -27.07 -50.25
CA HIS A 332 31.18 -27.27 -51.08
C HIS A 332 31.05 -28.66 -51.76
N LYS A 333 32.11 -29.47 -51.80
CA LYS A 333 32.15 -30.75 -52.51
C LYS A 333 31.56 -31.94 -51.75
N GLU A 334 31.39 -31.85 -50.43
CA GLU A 334 30.79 -32.93 -49.63
C GLU A 334 29.29 -32.73 -49.34
N VAL A 335 28.71 -31.58 -49.78
CA VAL A 335 27.32 -31.20 -49.49
C VAL A 335 26.47 -31.25 -50.76
N LEU A 336 26.38 -32.42 -51.39
CA LEU A 336 25.34 -32.79 -52.37
C LEU A 336 25.17 -34.31 -52.28
N THR A 337 24.02 -34.99 -52.26
CA THR A 337 22.58 -34.68 -52.34
C THR A 337 21.87 -36.03 -52.11
N LYS A 338 20.93 -36.16 -51.17
CA LYS A 338 19.95 -37.28 -51.19
C LYS A 338 18.78 -37.01 -52.15
N ASP A 339 18.63 -35.79 -52.64
CA ASP A 339 17.55 -35.40 -53.55
C ASP A 339 17.89 -35.60 -55.04
N GLN A 340 19.08 -36.10 -55.38
CA GLN A 340 19.47 -36.43 -56.76
C GLN A 340 19.44 -37.94 -57.07
N SER A 341 19.25 -38.82 -56.09
CA SER A 341 19.16 -40.27 -56.33
C SER A 341 17.80 -40.73 -56.88
N ASP A 342 16.75 -39.92 -56.74
CA ASP A 342 15.38 -40.38 -57.01
C ASP A 342 14.86 -39.99 -58.42
N LYS A 343 15.74 -39.45 -59.30
CA LYS A 343 15.40 -39.08 -60.70
C LYS A 343 16.16 -39.87 -61.77
N LYS A 344 16.81 -40.98 -61.42
CA LYS A 344 17.44 -41.91 -62.39
C LYS A 344 17.02 -43.36 -62.13
N VAL A 345 15.72 -43.62 -62.16
CA VAL A 345 15.16 -44.92 -62.56
C VAL A 345 13.92 -44.64 -63.40
N LEU A 346 14.13 -44.45 -64.70
CA LEU A 346 13.27 -44.82 -65.82
C LEU A 346 14.13 -44.80 -67.09
#